data_AF-S4RXB8-F1
#
_entry.id   AF-S4RXB8-F1
#
_cell.length_a   1.000
_cell.length_b   1.000
_cell.length_c   1.000
_cell.angle_alpha   90.00
_cell.angle_beta   90.00
_cell.angle_gamma   90.00
#
_symmetry.space_group_name_H-M   'P 1'
#
loop_
_entity.id
_entity.type
_entity.pdbx_description
1 polymer ?
#
loop_
_entity_poly.entity_id
_entity_poly.type
_entity_poly.pdbx_seq_one_letter_code
_entity_poly.pdbx_strand_id
1 'polypeptide(L)'
;SVCVCTKENHSLIPYTSHIYKTRHPVMQYIILIIKWKVNFEKKWFFVDSLIGARYGTTFDITGGGDLQPLCPSNALKAEVAVAESGVDNRNIQSDGSAQKLTRDDISALKEQGLRGTEIVSQLVENSSTFKEKTEFSQEKYIKRKKKKYESHITVLKPNARLLATMYHSREPAKICHLR
;
A
#
# COMPACT_ATOMS: atom_id res chain seq x y z
N SER A 1 -19.78 -11.94 -14.27
CA SER A 1 -18.63 -12.73 -14.77
C SER A 1 -17.69 -13.03 -13.61
N VAL A 2 -17.72 -14.27 -13.11
CA VAL A 2 -17.00 -14.68 -11.89
C VAL A 2 -15.51 -14.80 -12.19
N CYS A 3 -14.69 -13.96 -11.58
CA CYS A 3 -13.24 -13.97 -11.74
C CYS A 3 -12.64 -15.21 -11.08
N VAL A 4 -12.08 -16.10 -11.91
CA VAL A 4 -11.36 -17.31 -11.49
C VAL A 4 -9.91 -16.90 -11.17
N CYS A 5 -9.59 -16.83 -9.88
CA CYS A 5 -8.21 -16.65 -9.40
C CYS A 5 -7.67 -18.01 -8.94
N THR A 6 -6.67 -18.50 -9.68
CA THR A 6 -5.59 -19.45 -9.33
C THR A 6 -5.83 -20.48 -8.22
N LYS A 7 -5.68 -21.76 -8.60
CA LYS A 7 -5.71 -22.96 -7.76
C LYS A 7 -4.61 -22.96 -6.69
N GLU A 8 -4.88 -22.39 -5.54
CA GLU A 8 -4.33 -22.81 -4.25
C GLU A 8 -5.52 -22.98 -3.31
N ASN A 9 -5.44 -23.91 -2.34
CA ASN A 9 -6.55 -24.26 -1.44
C ASN A 9 -6.93 -23.06 -0.54
N HIS A 10 -7.76 -22.15 -1.06
CA HIS A 10 -8.07 -20.88 -0.40
C HIS A 10 -9.36 -21.00 0.40
N SER A 11 -9.21 -21.35 1.67
CA SER A 11 -10.25 -21.15 2.68
C SER A 11 -10.67 -19.67 2.72
N LEU A 12 -11.96 -19.41 2.89
CA LEU A 12 -12.48 -18.07 3.15
C LEU A 12 -12.02 -17.59 4.54
N ILE A 13 -11.88 -16.28 4.73
CA ILE A 13 -11.55 -15.67 6.01
C ILE A 13 -12.75 -15.84 6.97
N PRO A 14 -12.64 -16.67 8.02
CA PRO A 14 -13.70 -16.85 9.01
C PRO A 14 -13.57 -15.84 10.17
N TYR A 15 -14.46 -15.94 11.15
CA TYR A 15 -14.40 -15.18 12.41
C TYR A 15 -13.29 -15.71 13.34
N THR A 16 -12.03 -15.66 12.92
CA THR A 16 -10.88 -16.16 13.70
C THR A 16 -9.70 -15.18 13.64
N SER A 17 -8.57 -15.53 14.25
CA SER A 17 -7.38 -14.70 14.23
C SER A 17 -6.61 -14.77 12.91
N HIS A 18 -6.10 -13.62 12.45
CA HIS A 18 -5.46 -13.48 11.15
C HIS A 18 -4.21 -12.59 11.20
N ILE A 19 -3.30 -12.82 10.25
CA ILE A 19 -2.13 -11.95 10.07
C ILE A 19 -2.42 -10.96 8.96
N TYR A 20 -2.27 -9.70 9.29
CA TYR A 20 -2.29 -8.60 8.34
C TYR A 20 -0.89 -8.28 7.91
N LYS A 21 -0.72 -8.14 6.60
CA LYS A 21 0.52 -7.70 5.97
C LYS A 21 0.23 -6.43 5.20
N THR A 22 1.06 -5.40 5.35
CA THR A 22 1.07 -4.32 4.34
C THR A 22 2.10 -4.58 3.28
N ARG A 23 2.12 -3.71 2.27
CA ARG A 23 3.11 -3.75 1.19
C ARG A 23 4.56 -3.65 1.70
N HIS A 24 4.77 -3.17 2.93
CA HIS A 24 6.04 -3.19 3.62
C HIS A 24 6.22 -4.48 4.42
N PRO A 25 7.46 -4.88 4.77
CA PRO A 25 7.69 -6.07 5.61
C PRO A 25 7.08 -5.96 7.03
N VAL A 26 6.32 -4.90 7.31
CA VAL A 26 5.58 -4.72 8.54
C VAL A 26 4.35 -5.64 8.53
N MET A 27 4.36 -6.57 9.47
CA MET A 27 3.29 -7.52 9.69
C MET A 27 2.64 -7.20 11.04
N GLN A 28 1.33 -7.41 11.14
CA GLN A 28 0.61 -7.32 12.40
C GLN A 28 -0.38 -8.47 12.53
N TYR A 29 -0.29 -9.21 13.63
CA TYR A 29 -1.27 -10.21 14.00
C TYR A 29 -2.45 -9.55 14.73
N ILE A 30 -3.67 -9.87 14.31
CA ILE A 30 -4.89 -9.30 14.87
C ILE A 30 -5.99 -10.37 14.92
N ILE A 31 -6.77 -10.36 15.99
CA ILE A 31 -7.95 -11.21 16.14
C ILE A 31 -9.15 -10.47 15.54
N LEU A 32 -9.89 -11.11 14.64
CA LEU A 32 -11.04 -10.47 14.00
C LEU A 32 -12.25 -10.51 14.92
N ILE A 33 -12.70 -9.33 15.32
CA ILE A 33 -13.91 -9.14 16.10
C ILE A 33 -14.79 -8.17 15.30
N ILE A 34 -16.06 -8.54 15.10
CA ILE A 34 -17.03 -7.75 14.34
C ILE A 34 -17.17 -6.36 14.95
N LYS A 35 -17.35 -5.33 14.09
CA LYS A 35 -17.49 -3.91 14.51
C LYS A 35 -16.29 -3.35 15.27
N TRP A 36 -15.15 -4.05 15.29
CA TRP A 36 -13.96 -3.55 15.97
C TRP A 36 -13.11 -2.69 15.05
N LYS A 37 -12.75 -1.51 15.55
CA LYS A 37 -11.87 -0.56 14.88
C LYS A 37 -10.42 -1.00 15.06
N VAL A 38 -9.76 -1.32 13.96
CA VAL A 38 -8.35 -1.71 13.96
C VAL A 38 -7.49 -0.52 13.58
N ASN A 39 -6.46 -0.23 14.39
CA ASN A 39 -5.43 0.75 14.06
C ASN A 39 -4.23 0.04 13.43
N PHE A 40 -3.78 0.53 12.27
CA PHE A 40 -2.64 0.02 11.54
C PHE A 40 -1.87 1.17 10.85
N GLU A 41 -0.57 1.32 11.12
CA GLU A 41 0.31 2.34 10.51
C GLU A 41 -0.29 3.76 10.44
N LYS A 42 -0.93 4.21 11.54
CA LYS A 42 -1.60 5.54 11.67
C LYS A 42 -2.89 5.70 10.87
N LYS A 43 -3.40 4.62 10.27
CA LYS A 43 -4.74 4.54 9.69
C LYS A 43 -5.61 3.65 10.55
N TRP A 44 -6.92 3.80 10.39
CA TRP A 44 -7.89 2.93 11.03
C TRP A 44 -8.87 2.39 9.99
N PHE A 45 -9.35 1.18 10.19
CA PHE A 45 -10.34 0.55 9.32
C PHE A 45 -11.20 -0.46 10.08
N PHE A 46 -12.36 -0.78 9.51
CA PHE A 46 -13.26 -1.82 9.99
C PHE A 46 -12.92 -3.16 9.33
N VAL A 47 -13.05 -4.22 10.12
CA VAL A 47 -12.72 -5.60 9.69
C VAL A 47 -13.87 -6.25 8.92
N ASP A 48 -15.09 -5.72 9.03
CA ASP A 48 -16.30 -6.39 8.56
C ASP A 48 -16.25 -6.74 7.06
N SER A 49 -15.67 -5.88 6.22
CA SER A 49 -15.51 -6.10 4.78
C SER A 49 -14.50 -7.20 4.39
N LEU A 50 -13.66 -7.66 5.33
CA LEU A 50 -12.67 -8.72 5.09
C LEU A 50 -13.26 -10.12 5.26
N ILE A 51 -14.33 -10.23 6.03
CA ILE A 51 -14.94 -11.49 6.41
C ILE A 51 -15.60 -12.09 5.18
N GLY A 52 -15.30 -13.36 4.89
CA GLY A 52 -15.78 -14.02 3.67
C GLY A 52 -14.96 -13.74 2.41
N ALA A 53 -13.94 -12.89 2.45
CA ALA A 53 -12.99 -12.78 1.35
C ALA A 53 -11.94 -13.91 1.40
N ARG A 54 -11.19 -14.10 0.31
CA ARG A 54 -10.14 -15.12 0.24
C ARG A 54 -8.87 -14.65 0.95
N TYR A 55 -8.10 -15.57 1.52
CA TYR A 55 -6.72 -15.24 1.92
C TYR A 55 -5.88 -14.83 0.70
N GLY A 56 -4.93 -13.93 0.94
CA GLY A 56 -4.08 -13.34 -0.10
C GLY A 56 -4.73 -12.17 -0.83
N THR A 57 -6.02 -11.90 -0.60
CA THR A 57 -6.69 -10.73 -1.18
C THR A 57 -6.10 -9.45 -0.60
N THR A 58 -5.83 -8.48 -1.47
CA THR A 58 -5.34 -7.16 -1.11
C THR A 58 -6.51 -6.18 -1.13
N PHE A 59 -6.57 -5.30 -0.15
CA PHE A 59 -7.63 -4.33 0.05
C PHE A 59 -7.07 -2.91 0.13
N ASP A 60 -7.78 -1.98 -0.48
CA ASP A 60 -7.49 -0.56 -0.39
C ASP A 60 -8.31 0.04 0.75
N ILE A 61 -7.64 0.81 1.60
CA ILE A 61 -8.29 1.56 2.68
C ILE A 61 -8.85 2.86 2.10
N THR A 62 -10.18 2.99 2.08
CA THR A 62 -10.86 4.21 1.62
C THR A 62 -10.99 5.25 2.73
N GLY A 63 -11.26 6.50 2.35
CA GLY A 63 -11.61 7.56 3.31
C GLY A 63 -12.90 7.18 4.04
N GLY A 64 -12.82 7.00 5.35
CA GLY A 64 -13.94 6.51 6.17
C GLY A 64 -13.68 5.16 6.86
N GLY A 65 -12.57 4.47 6.54
CA GLY A 65 -12.17 3.23 7.20
C GLY A 65 -12.81 1.97 6.63
N ASP A 66 -13.50 2.06 5.50
CA ASP A 66 -13.96 0.90 4.74
C ASP A 66 -12.84 0.30 3.89
N LEU A 67 -13.01 -0.97 3.52
CA LEU A 67 -12.03 -1.72 2.73
C LEU A 67 -12.66 -2.17 1.42
N GLN A 68 -11.99 -1.85 0.31
CA GLN A 68 -12.39 -2.31 -1.03
C GLN A 68 -11.39 -3.33 -1.56
N PRO A 69 -11.83 -4.51 -2.04
CA PRO A 69 -10.93 -5.50 -2.61
C PRO A 69 -10.28 -4.96 -3.90
N LEU A 70 -8.95 -5.01 -3.96
CA LEU A 70 -8.19 -4.65 -5.14
C LEU A 70 -8.12 -5.86 -6.08
N CYS A 71 -8.87 -5.81 -7.18
CA CYS A 71 -8.77 -6.82 -8.23
C CYS A 71 -7.37 -6.78 -8.90
N PRO A 72 -6.75 -7.93 -9.22
CA PRO A 72 -5.44 -7.99 -9.88
C PRO A 72 -5.38 -7.20 -11.21
N SER A 73 -6.50 -7.13 -11.94
CA SER A 73 -6.63 -6.34 -13.17
C SER A 73 -6.39 -4.84 -12.95
N ASN A 74 -6.73 -4.33 -11.76
CA ASN A 74 -6.55 -2.92 -11.41
C ASN A 74 -5.14 -2.66 -10.87
N ALA A 75 -4.52 -3.65 -10.23
CA ALA A 75 -3.12 -3.57 -9.79
C ALA A 75 -2.15 -3.43 -10.98
N LEU A 76 -2.43 -4.09 -12.11
CA LEU A 76 -1.64 -4.02 -13.34
C LEU A 76 -1.84 -2.70 -14.12
N LYS A 77 -3.00 -2.03 -13.97
CA LYS A 77 -3.27 -0.73 -14.61
C LYS A 77 -2.69 0.47 -13.84
N ALA A 78 -2.23 0.27 -12.61
CA ALA A 78 -1.69 1.32 -11.73
C ALA A 78 -0.18 1.55 -11.91
N GLU A 79 0.43 1.03 -12.98
CA GLU A 79 1.78 1.38 -13.34
C GLU A 79 1.78 2.74 -14.04
N VAL A 80 2.24 3.76 -13.33
CA VAL A 80 2.50 5.08 -13.91
C VAL A 80 3.57 4.89 -14.97
N ALA A 81 3.17 4.97 -16.24
CA ALA A 81 4.04 4.74 -17.37
C ALA A 81 5.22 5.73 -17.35
N VAL A 82 6.44 5.19 -17.33
CA VAL A 82 7.67 5.96 -17.50
C VAL A 82 7.85 6.17 -18.99
N ALA A 83 7.38 7.30 -19.52
CA ALA A 83 7.37 7.53 -20.96
C ALA A 83 8.65 8.21 -21.48
N GLU A 84 9.33 9.02 -20.66
CA GLU A 84 10.53 9.76 -21.05
C GLU A 84 11.47 9.94 -19.84
N SER A 85 12.75 9.56 -19.98
CA SER A 85 13.77 9.67 -18.93
C SER A 85 15.03 10.36 -19.42
N GLY A 86 15.65 11.19 -18.59
CA GLY A 86 16.96 11.79 -18.83
C GLY A 86 18.11 10.81 -18.60
N VAL A 87 19.31 11.19 -19.01
CA VAL A 87 20.53 10.35 -18.86
C VAL A 87 21.35 10.77 -17.64
N ASP A 88 21.34 12.06 -17.27
CA ASP A 88 22.21 12.62 -16.24
C ASP A 88 21.51 13.76 -15.46
N ASN A 89 21.94 14.01 -14.22
CA ASN A 89 21.35 14.96 -13.28
C ASN A 89 22.03 16.34 -13.27
N ARG A 90 22.97 16.62 -14.19
CA ARG A 90 23.82 17.84 -14.20
C ARG A 90 23.03 19.14 -14.20
N ASN A 91 21.89 19.14 -14.90
CA ASN A 91 21.05 20.32 -15.09
C ASN A 91 19.91 20.42 -14.05
N ILE A 92 19.81 19.45 -13.13
CA ILE A 92 18.76 19.42 -12.12
C ILE A 92 19.16 20.30 -10.94
N GLN A 93 18.52 21.46 -10.80
CA GLN A 93 18.70 22.36 -9.67
C GLN A 93 17.71 22.04 -8.53
N SER A 94 18.13 22.27 -7.29
CA SER A 94 17.37 21.90 -6.07
C SER A 94 16.73 23.12 -5.41
N ASP A 95 15.91 23.85 -6.15
CA ASP A 95 15.35 25.13 -5.70
C ASP A 95 14.05 24.99 -4.89
N GLY A 96 13.62 23.76 -4.60
CA GLY A 96 12.38 23.46 -3.88
C GLY A 96 11.09 23.71 -4.67
N SER A 97 11.17 24.41 -5.81
CA SER A 97 10.07 24.73 -6.74
C SER A 97 9.70 23.61 -7.72
N ALA A 98 10.39 22.47 -7.64
CA ALA A 98 10.24 21.35 -8.57
C ALA A 98 8.87 20.64 -8.51
N GLN A 99 8.09 20.87 -7.45
CA GLN A 99 6.73 20.36 -7.28
C GLN A 99 5.77 21.55 -7.26
N LYS A 100 4.86 21.61 -8.24
CA LYS A 100 3.92 22.73 -8.38
C LYS A 100 2.76 22.67 -7.38
N LEU A 101 2.39 21.48 -6.93
CA LEU A 101 1.31 21.28 -5.96
C LEU A 101 1.77 21.66 -4.55
N THR A 102 0.96 22.45 -3.86
CA THR A 102 1.22 22.85 -2.47
C THR A 102 0.83 21.73 -1.49
N ARG A 103 1.18 21.91 -0.22
CA ARG A 103 0.80 20.98 0.85
C ARG A 103 -0.72 20.93 1.03
N ASP A 104 -1.39 22.06 0.89
CA ASP A 104 -2.83 22.19 1.13
C ASP A 104 -3.61 21.52 0.00
N ASP A 105 -3.16 21.67 -1.25
CA ASP A 105 -3.71 20.93 -2.39
C ASP A 105 -3.63 19.41 -2.16
N ILE A 106 -2.49 18.93 -1.66
CA ILE A 106 -2.31 17.50 -1.34
C ILE A 106 -3.22 17.05 -0.18
N SER A 107 -3.59 17.94 0.74
CA SER A 107 -4.60 17.62 1.77
C SER A 107 -5.99 17.53 1.16
N ALA A 108 -6.36 18.50 0.33
CA ALA A 108 -7.64 18.52 -0.37
C ALA A 108 -7.84 17.26 -1.23
N LEU A 109 -6.82 16.83 -1.98
CA LEU A 109 -6.88 15.59 -2.78
C LEU A 109 -7.14 14.34 -1.92
N LYS A 110 -6.64 14.32 -0.67
CA LYS A 110 -6.92 13.20 0.26
C LYS A 110 -8.33 13.29 0.85
N GLU A 111 -8.80 14.49 1.16
CA GLU A 111 -10.14 14.74 1.69
C GLU A 111 -11.22 14.44 0.65
N GLN A 112 -10.93 14.69 -0.63
CA GLN A 112 -11.77 14.27 -1.77
C GLN A 112 -11.87 12.76 -1.92
N GLY A 113 -11.06 11.98 -1.19
CA GLY A 113 -11.10 10.51 -1.23
C GLY A 113 -10.51 9.91 -2.50
N LEU A 114 -9.69 10.67 -3.25
CA LEU A 114 -9.00 10.16 -4.43
C LEU A 114 -8.10 8.98 -4.07
N ARG A 115 -7.94 8.04 -5.01
CA ARG A 115 -7.11 6.86 -4.76
C ARG A 115 -5.65 7.26 -4.66
N GLY A 116 -4.89 6.54 -3.83
CA GLY A 116 -3.46 6.78 -3.66
C GLY A 116 -2.69 6.76 -4.99
N THR A 117 -3.12 5.92 -5.94
CA THR A 117 -2.56 5.84 -7.30
C THR A 117 -2.76 7.12 -8.11
N GLU A 118 -3.94 7.73 -8.03
CA GLU A 118 -4.28 8.97 -8.74
C GLU A 118 -3.49 10.14 -8.18
N ILE A 119 -3.35 10.22 -6.85
CA ILE A 119 -2.50 11.21 -6.19
C ILE A 119 -1.05 11.08 -6.66
N VAL A 120 -0.55 9.85 -6.83
CA VAL A 120 0.81 9.63 -7.35
C VAL A 120 0.94 10.08 -8.80
N SER A 121 -0.05 9.82 -9.66
CA SER A 121 -0.06 10.30 -11.05
C SER A 121 0.00 11.83 -11.12
N GLN A 122 -0.89 12.51 -10.39
CA GLN A 122 -0.92 13.97 -10.34
C GLN A 122 0.39 14.56 -9.81
N LEU A 123 1.03 13.93 -8.83
CA LEU A 123 2.34 14.36 -8.30
C LEU A 123 3.50 14.17 -9.28
N VAL A 124 3.37 13.22 -10.21
CA VAL A 124 4.33 12.98 -11.29
C VAL A 124 4.11 14.00 -12.41
N GLU A 125 2.87 14.19 -12.84
CA GLU A 125 2.48 15.16 -13.87
C GLU A 125 2.83 16.61 -13.51
N ASN A 126 2.69 16.98 -12.22
CA ASN A 126 2.98 18.33 -11.73
C ASN A 126 4.45 18.56 -11.34
N SER A 127 5.33 17.57 -11.56
CA SER A 127 6.76 17.71 -11.25
C SER A 127 7.55 18.13 -12.49
N SER A 128 8.18 19.30 -12.45
CA SER A 128 8.97 19.84 -13.57
C SER A 128 10.21 19.00 -13.87
N THR A 129 10.90 18.52 -12.83
CA THR A 129 12.16 17.77 -12.96
C THR A 129 11.97 16.28 -13.16
N PHE A 130 10.73 15.76 -13.16
CA PHE A 130 10.53 14.30 -13.22
C PHE A 130 11.01 13.70 -14.54
N LYS A 131 10.74 14.37 -15.67
CA LYS A 131 11.17 13.91 -17.00
C LYS A 131 12.69 13.93 -17.19
N GLU A 132 13.36 14.89 -16.58
CA GLU A 132 14.83 15.04 -16.66
C GLU A 132 15.59 14.01 -15.84
N LYS A 133 14.93 13.36 -14.87
CA LYS A 133 15.53 12.31 -14.05
C LYS A 133 15.84 11.07 -14.88
N THR A 134 16.88 10.36 -14.44
CA THR A 134 17.18 9.02 -14.93
C THR A 134 16.07 8.03 -14.61
N GLU A 135 15.95 6.97 -15.41
CA GLU A 135 14.98 5.89 -15.23
C GLU A 135 14.96 5.36 -13.79
N PHE A 136 16.13 4.98 -13.26
CA PHE A 136 16.26 4.53 -11.86
C PHE A 136 15.80 5.59 -10.85
N SER A 137 16.04 6.88 -11.12
CA SER A 137 15.62 7.98 -10.25
C SER A 137 14.11 8.20 -10.30
N GLN A 138 13.49 8.02 -11.46
CA GLN A 138 12.03 8.07 -11.65
C GLN A 138 11.35 6.91 -10.93
N GLU A 139 11.82 5.67 -11.13
CA GLU A 139 11.30 4.50 -10.42
C GLU A 139 11.43 4.65 -8.90
N LYS A 140 12.59 5.11 -8.43
CA LYS A 140 12.82 5.39 -7.01
C LYS A 140 11.84 6.45 -6.48
N TYR A 141 11.55 7.50 -7.26
CA TYR A 141 10.58 8.52 -6.92
C TYR A 141 9.16 7.95 -6.84
N ILE A 142 8.71 7.23 -7.88
CA ILE A 142 7.40 6.57 -7.92
C ILE A 142 7.26 5.63 -6.72
N LYS A 143 8.23 4.76 -6.47
CA LYS A 143 8.23 3.82 -5.34
C LYS A 143 8.11 4.54 -3.99
N ARG A 144 8.79 5.67 -3.81
CA ARG A 144 8.68 6.50 -2.60
C ARG A 144 7.29 7.13 -2.46
N LYS A 145 6.67 7.59 -3.55
CA LYS A 145 5.34 8.19 -3.54
C LYS A 145 4.25 7.15 -3.35
N LYS A 146 4.28 6.04 -4.08
CA LYS A 146 3.41 4.87 -3.87
C LYS A 146 3.42 4.42 -2.41
N LYS A 147 4.62 4.26 -1.82
CA LYS A 147 4.78 3.96 -0.38
C LYS A 147 4.07 4.95 0.56
N LYS A 148 3.97 6.22 0.20
CA LYS A 148 3.39 7.26 1.07
C LYS A 148 1.87 7.40 0.91
N TYR A 149 1.36 7.22 -0.30
CA TYR A 149 -0.04 7.54 -0.64
C TYR A 149 -0.90 6.31 -0.88
N GLU A 150 -0.34 5.21 -1.38
CA GLU A 150 -1.06 3.94 -1.48
C GLU A 150 -1.08 3.24 -0.12
N SER A 151 -2.28 2.94 0.38
CA SER A 151 -2.45 2.14 1.60
C SER A 151 -3.23 0.89 1.29
N HIS A 152 -2.48 -0.18 1.04
CA HIS A 152 -3.04 -1.49 0.74
C HIS A 152 -2.71 -2.46 1.87
N ILE A 153 -3.67 -3.29 2.23
CA ILE A 153 -3.55 -4.34 3.24
C ILE A 153 -3.83 -5.69 2.59
N THR A 154 -2.95 -6.65 2.81
CA THR A 154 -3.14 -8.03 2.38
C THR A 154 -3.41 -8.90 3.61
N VAL A 155 -4.51 -9.66 3.58
CA VAL A 155 -4.84 -10.60 4.66
C VAL A 155 -4.22 -11.95 4.36
N LEU A 156 -3.41 -12.45 5.29
CA LEU A 156 -2.71 -13.72 5.16
C LEU A 156 -3.17 -14.73 6.23
N LYS A 157 -3.16 -15.99 5.85
CA LYS A 157 -3.39 -17.10 6.78
C LYS A 157 -2.23 -17.18 7.77
N PRO A 158 -2.48 -17.31 9.08
CA PRO A 158 -1.41 -17.46 10.05
C PRO A 158 -0.56 -18.70 9.75
N ASN A 159 0.76 -18.51 9.71
CA ASN A 159 1.76 -19.55 9.49
C ASN A 159 2.93 -19.26 10.43
N ALA A 160 3.57 -20.29 10.97
CA ALA A 160 4.78 -20.19 11.79
C ALA A 160 5.83 -19.26 11.17
N ARG A 161 6.07 -19.38 9.85
CA ARG A 161 7.00 -18.50 9.13
C ARG A 161 6.62 -17.01 9.21
N LEU A 162 5.33 -16.70 9.05
CA LEU A 162 4.82 -15.33 9.09
C LEU A 162 4.87 -14.77 10.52
N LEU A 163 4.52 -15.59 11.52
CA LEU A 163 4.58 -15.22 12.93
C LEU A 163 6.03 -14.92 13.37
N ALA A 164 6.97 -15.81 13.07
CA ALA A 164 8.39 -15.60 13.39
C ALA A 164 8.93 -14.30 12.75
N THR A 165 8.66 -14.09 11.45
CA THR A 165 9.05 -12.87 10.73
C THR A 165 8.44 -11.61 11.36
N MET A 166 7.16 -11.67 11.74
CA MET A 166 6.45 -10.56 12.39
C MET A 166 7.08 -10.22 13.75
N TYR A 167 7.24 -11.20 14.63
CA TYR A 167 7.80 -10.99 15.96
C TYR A 167 9.23 -10.43 15.86
N HIS A 168 10.06 -10.99 14.98
CA HIS A 168 11.42 -10.49 14.75
C HIS A 168 11.44 -9.03 14.27
N SER A 169 10.51 -8.64 13.38
CA SER A 169 10.48 -7.29 12.81
C SER A 169 9.88 -6.24 13.75
N ARG A 170 8.94 -6.63 14.62
CA ARG A 170 8.16 -5.70 15.44
C ARG A 170 8.64 -5.65 16.89
N GLU A 171 8.86 -6.80 17.50
CA GLU A 171 9.21 -6.94 18.91
C GLU A 171 10.22 -8.10 19.10
N PRO A 172 11.44 -7.98 18.55
CA PRO A 172 12.44 -9.06 18.59
C PRO A 172 12.82 -9.44 20.02
N ALA A 173 12.74 -8.49 20.96
CA ALA A 173 13.01 -8.73 22.38
C ALA A 173 12.10 -9.80 22.99
N LYS A 174 10.84 -9.95 22.54
CA LYS A 174 9.91 -10.98 23.05
C LYS A 174 10.30 -12.40 22.64
N ILE A 175 11.12 -12.54 21.61
CA ILE A 175 11.61 -13.83 21.10
C ILE A 175 13.13 -13.96 21.25
N CYS A 176 13.74 -13.20 22.17
CA CYS A 176 15.19 -13.20 22.41
C CYS A 176 16.01 -13.00 21.12
N HIS A 177 15.53 -12.15 20.20
CA HIS A 177 16.16 -11.88 18.91
C HIS A 177 16.33 -13.09 17.97
N LEU A 178 15.57 -14.17 18.18
CA LEU A 178 15.50 -15.30 17.26
C LEU A 178 15.07 -14.80 15.86
N ARG A 179 15.70 -15.34 14.81
CA ARG A 179 15.48 -14.93 13.40
C ARG A 179 14.96 -16.09 12.57
#